data_AF-A0A101NMK9-F1
#
_entry.id   AF-A0A101NMK9-F1
#
_cell.length_a   1.000
_cell.length_b   1.000
_cell.length_c   1.000
_cell.angle_alpha   90.00
_cell.angle_beta   90.00
_cell.angle_gamma   90.00
#
_symmetry.space_group_name_H-M   'P 1'
#
loop_
_entity.id
_entity.type
_entity.pdbx_description
1 polymer ?
#
loop_
_entity_poly.entity_id
_entity_poly.type
_entity_poly.pdbx_seq_one_letter_code
_entity_poly.pdbx_strand_id
1 'polypeptide(L)'
;MLLGLKGKLLGQVMLLRRAVHQVRDGGSVTLASGVFKEPTPDNSFSALVNAGLEAFVHAAAIEMPCGLRVNVVSPGWVKETLEKFGMDSRGGTLLSDVVHSYIQAVTGSMQGQR
;
A
#
# COMPACT_ATOMS: atom_id res chain seq x y z
N MET A 1 -7.66 15.35 9.10
CA MET A 1 -6.18 15.21 9.10
C MET A 1 -5.70 14.08 10.03
N LEU A 2 -5.83 14.19 11.37
CA LEU A 2 -5.36 13.17 12.33
C LEU A 2 -5.87 11.73 12.11
N LEU A 3 -7.09 11.58 11.55
CA LEU A 3 -7.68 10.27 11.26
C LEU A 3 -6.86 9.48 10.22
N GLY A 4 -6.31 10.15 9.21
CA GLY A 4 -5.47 9.51 8.20
C GLY A 4 -4.13 9.03 8.78
N LEU A 5 -3.55 9.78 9.73
CA LEU A 5 -2.33 9.36 10.42
C LEU A 5 -2.56 8.13 11.29
N LYS A 6 -3.59 8.18 12.13
CA LYS A 6 -3.89 7.10 13.08
C LYS A 6 -4.39 5.85 12.36
N GLY A 7 -5.32 6.02 11.43
CA GLY A 7 -5.96 4.91 10.72
C GLY A 7 -5.08 4.31 9.62
N LYS A 8 -4.60 5.15 8.69
CA LYS A 8 -3.92 4.67 7.48
C LYS A 8 -2.42 4.44 7.69
N LEU A 9 -1.69 5.40 8.27
CA LEU A 9 -0.25 5.24 8.51
C LEU A 9 0.00 4.32 9.71
N LEU A 10 -0.26 4.82 10.92
CA LEU A 10 0.08 4.11 12.16
C LEU A 10 -0.69 2.80 12.31
N GLY A 11 -1.95 2.75 11.86
CA GLY A 11 -2.74 1.52 11.87
C GLY A 11 -2.08 0.38 11.08
N GLN A 12 -1.57 0.67 9.88
CA GLN A 12 -0.89 -0.32 9.06
C GLN A 12 0.52 -0.66 9.57
N VAL A 13 1.27 0.32 10.12
CA VAL A 13 2.54 0.05 10.80
C VAL A 13 2.34 -0.91 11.97
N MET A 14 1.33 -0.66 12.80
CA MET A 14 1.01 -1.51 13.95
C MET A 14 0.48 -2.89 13.51
N LEU A 15 -0.22 -2.96 12.38
CA LEU A 15 -0.63 -4.23 11.77
C LEU A 15 0.60 -5.07 11.41
N LEU A 16 1.60 -4.51 10.71
CA LEU A 16 2.81 -5.24 10.35
C LEU A 16 3.54 -5.73 11.60
N ARG A 17 3.73 -4.86 12.60
CA ARG A 17 4.39 -5.23 13.86
C ARG A 17 3.70 -6.39 14.58
N ARG A 18 2.38 -6.50 14.51
CA ARG A 18 1.62 -7.63 15.08
C ARG A 18 1.68 -8.87 14.18
N ALA A 19 1.65 -8.68 12.87
CA ALA A 19 1.68 -9.74 11.88
C ALA A 19 2.98 -10.55 11.95
N VAL A 20 4.11 -9.90 12.27
CA VAL A 20 5.41 -10.56 12.50
C VAL A 20 5.33 -11.73 13.50
N HIS A 21 4.38 -11.72 14.43
CA HIS A 21 4.21 -12.79 15.43
C HIS A 21 3.05 -13.75 15.13
N GLN A 22 2.28 -13.52 14.06
CA GLN A 22 1.06 -14.28 13.77
C GLN A 22 1.06 -14.93 12.38
N VAL A 23 1.81 -14.36 11.44
CA VAL A 23 1.97 -14.92 10.10
C VAL A 23 2.96 -16.08 10.17
N ARG A 24 2.68 -17.16 9.43
CA ARG A 24 3.57 -18.32 9.34
C ARG A 24 4.91 -17.94 8.72
N ASP A 25 5.96 -18.68 9.05
CA ASP A 25 7.27 -18.56 8.43
C ASP A 25 7.17 -18.59 6.90
N GLY A 26 7.95 -17.74 6.23
CA GLY A 26 7.90 -17.56 4.77
C GLY A 26 6.61 -16.89 4.25
N GLY A 27 5.73 -16.41 5.12
CA GLY A 27 4.50 -15.72 4.73
C GLY A 27 4.72 -14.35 4.09
N SER A 28 3.63 -13.65 3.79
CA SER A 28 3.66 -12.31 3.20
C SER A 28 2.63 -11.38 3.85
N VAL A 29 3.01 -10.13 4.03
CA VAL A 29 2.14 -9.01 4.41
C VAL A 29 2.17 -7.98 3.29
N THR A 30 1.00 -7.47 2.88
CA THR A 30 0.92 -6.42 1.85
C THR A 30 0.13 -5.25 2.40
N LEU A 31 0.75 -4.08 2.48
CA LEU A 31 0.13 -2.84 2.91
C LEU A 31 -0.48 -2.08 1.72
N ALA A 32 -1.44 -1.20 1.99
CA ALA A 32 -2.10 -0.38 0.98
C ALA A 32 -1.66 1.09 1.07
N SER A 33 -1.10 1.59 -0.02
CA SER A 33 -0.73 3.01 -0.21
C SER A 33 -1.55 3.61 -1.37
N GLY A 34 -1.04 4.63 -2.03
CA GLY A 34 -1.58 5.19 -3.25
C GLY A 34 -0.69 6.30 -3.79
N VAL A 35 -0.80 6.58 -5.08
CA VAL A 35 0.02 7.61 -5.72
C VAL A 35 -0.85 8.62 -6.47
N PHE A 36 -0.48 9.89 -6.36
CA PHE A 36 -0.99 10.95 -7.22
C PHE A 36 0.05 11.20 -8.31
N LYS A 37 -0.35 11.14 -9.59
CA LYS A 37 0.58 11.38 -10.72
C LYS A 37 1.22 12.77 -10.64
N GLU A 38 0.44 13.74 -10.22
CA GLU A 38 0.82 15.15 -10.04
C GLU A 38 0.38 15.62 -8.64
N PRO A 39 1.10 16.57 -8.01
CA PRO A 39 0.64 17.21 -6.79
C PRO A 39 -0.77 17.76 -6.96
N THR A 40 -1.70 17.31 -6.11
CA THR A 40 -3.11 17.72 -6.17
C THR A 40 -3.44 18.59 -4.96
N PRO A 41 -4.19 19.70 -5.14
CA PRO A 41 -4.68 20.51 -4.02
C PRO A 41 -5.36 19.65 -2.94
N ASP A 42 -5.22 20.07 -1.69
CA ASP A 42 -5.79 19.42 -0.50
C ASP A 42 -5.35 17.98 -0.21
N ASN A 43 -4.39 17.43 -0.98
CA ASN A 43 -3.91 16.05 -0.85
C ASN A 43 -2.49 15.91 -0.29
N SER A 44 -1.85 17.00 0.15
CA SER A 44 -0.49 16.98 0.73
C SER A 44 -0.36 15.99 1.90
N PHE A 45 -1.40 15.89 2.73
CA PHE A 45 -1.42 14.97 3.86
C PHE A 45 -1.56 13.50 3.43
N SER A 46 -2.37 13.23 2.41
CA SER A 46 -2.48 11.89 1.81
C SER A 46 -1.15 11.47 1.19
N ALA A 47 -0.46 12.38 0.50
CA ALA A 47 0.87 12.15 -0.05
C ALA A 47 1.90 11.83 1.04
N LEU A 48 1.91 12.58 2.16
CA LEU A 48 2.76 12.28 3.32
C LEU A 48 2.53 10.86 3.85
N VAL A 49 1.27 10.48 4.06
CA VAL A 49 0.91 9.15 4.59
C VAL A 49 1.35 8.03 3.63
N ASN A 50 1.10 8.20 2.33
CA ASN A 50 1.43 7.21 1.31
C ASN A 50 2.94 7.04 1.16
N ALA A 51 3.69 8.16 1.05
CA ALA A 51 5.14 8.13 0.98
C ALA A 51 5.76 7.54 2.26
N GLY A 52 5.20 7.87 3.43
CA GLY A 52 5.62 7.30 4.71
C GLY A 52 5.45 5.78 4.79
N LEU A 53 4.35 5.24 4.24
CA LEU A 53 4.14 3.79 4.16
C LEU A 53 5.11 3.12 3.19
N GLU A 54 5.38 3.74 2.04
CA GLU A 54 6.34 3.21 1.06
C GLU A 54 7.75 3.16 1.64
N ALA A 55 8.20 4.24 2.28
CA ALA A 55 9.49 4.28 2.95
C ALA A 55 9.57 3.30 4.12
N PHE A 56 8.50 3.18 4.91
CA PHE A 56 8.43 2.22 6.00
C PHE A 56 8.55 0.78 5.51
N VAL A 57 7.82 0.38 4.47
CA VAL A 57 7.90 -0.99 3.92
C VAL A 57 9.29 -1.29 3.37
N HIS A 58 9.89 -0.34 2.65
CA HIS A 58 11.25 -0.49 2.13
C HIS A 58 12.27 -0.75 3.26
N ALA A 59 12.20 0.04 4.34
CA ALA A 59 13.10 -0.12 5.48
C ALA A 59 12.79 -1.38 6.32
N ALA A 60 11.51 -1.66 6.59
CA ALA A 60 11.10 -2.79 7.44
C ALA A 60 11.41 -4.15 6.78
N ALA A 61 11.50 -4.21 5.45
CA ALA A 61 11.73 -5.45 4.72
C ALA A 61 13.02 -6.19 5.12
N ILE A 62 14.09 -5.46 5.49
CA ILE A 62 15.35 -6.07 5.95
C ILE A 62 15.29 -6.52 7.43
N GLU A 63 14.25 -6.13 8.16
CA GLU A 63 14.03 -6.46 9.57
C GLU A 63 13.07 -7.65 9.75
N MET A 64 12.49 -8.17 8.66
CA MET A 64 11.49 -9.23 8.72
C MET A 64 12.11 -10.58 9.09
N PRO A 65 11.64 -11.23 10.18
CA PRO A 65 12.19 -12.51 10.63
C PRO A 65 11.63 -13.68 9.82
N CYS A 66 12.27 -14.85 9.94
CA CYS A 66 11.76 -16.14 9.45
C CYS A 66 11.32 -16.14 7.96
N GLY A 67 11.98 -15.33 7.13
CA GLY A 67 11.64 -15.21 5.71
C GLY A 67 10.30 -14.54 5.43
N LEU A 68 9.68 -13.88 6.41
CA LEU A 68 8.48 -13.09 6.22
C LEU A 68 8.74 -11.96 5.20
N ARG A 69 7.84 -11.81 4.25
CA ARG A 69 7.90 -10.73 3.26
C ARG A 69 6.90 -9.64 3.58
N VAL A 70 7.26 -8.40 3.28
CA VAL A 70 6.40 -7.23 3.35
C VAL A 70 6.54 -6.40 2.07
N ASN A 71 5.41 -6.04 1.47
CA ASN A 71 5.35 -5.16 0.31
C ASN A 71 4.23 -4.13 0.50
N VAL A 72 4.15 -3.17 -0.41
CA VAL A 72 3.08 -2.16 -0.44
C VAL A 72 2.50 -2.10 -1.85
N VAL A 73 1.19 -1.99 -1.99
CA VAL A 73 0.55 -1.76 -3.29
C VAL A 73 0.08 -0.30 -3.32
N SER A 74 0.55 0.45 -4.31
CA SER A 74 0.33 1.91 -4.42
C SER A 74 -0.27 2.28 -5.77
N PRO A 75 -1.57 2.00 -6.00
CA PRO A 75 -2.23 2.33 -7.25
C PRO A 75 -2.54 3.82 -7.33
N GLY A 76 -2.76 4.30 -8.56
CA GLY A 76 -3.43 5.59 -8.76
C GLY A 76 -4.94 5.49 -8.45
N TRP A 77 -5.70 6.48 -8.91
CA TRP A 77 -7.15 6.40 -8.86
C TRP A 77 -7.65 5.18 -9.63
N VAL A 78 -8.44 4.33 -8.97
CA VAL A 78 -9.04 3.15 -9.62
C VAL A 78 -10.12 3.60 -10.59
N LYS A 79 -10.04 3.13 -11.83
CA LYS A 79 -10.93 3.52 -12.94
C LYS A 79 -12.40 3.33 -12.58
N GLU A 80 -12.75 2.15 -12.08
CA GLU A 80 -14.11 1.76 -11.71
C GLU A 80 -14.65 2.61 -10.55
N THR A 81 -13.76 3.12 -9.68
CA THR A 81 -14.12 4.06 -8.62
C THR A 81 -14.40 5.45 -9.19
N LEU A 82 -13.57 5.93 -10.13
CA LEU A 82 -13.83 7.19 -10.84
C LEU A 82 -15.17 7.15 -11.58
N GLU A 83 -15.47 6.05 -12.26
CA GLU A 83 -16.75 5.84 -12.96
C GLU A 83 -17.94 5.88 -12.00
N LYS A 84 -17.84 5.21 -10.85
CA LYS A 84 -18.87 5.25 -9.80
C LYS A 84 -19.09 6.65 -9.23
N PHE A 85 -18.06 7.50 -9.22
CA PHE A 85 -18.16 8.89 -8.80
C PHE A 85 -18.56 9.85 -9.94
N GLY A 86 -18.82 9.35 -11.15
CA GLY A 86 -19.16 10.20 -12.30
C GLY A 86 -18.00 11.09 -12.76
N MET A 87 -16.76 10.70 -12.47
CA MET A 87 -15.55 11.42 -12.82
C MET A 87 -14.92 10.87 -14.12
N ASP A 88 -14.05 11.65 -14.77
CA ASP A 88 -13.28 11.17 -15.92
C ASP A 88 -12.35 10.03 -15.52
N SER A 89 -12.60 8.84 -16.08
CA SER A 89 -11.91 7.60 -15.74
C SER A 89 -10.76 7.24 -16.69
N ARG A 90 -10.54 7.99 -17.77
CA ARG A 90 -9.56 7.67 -18.83
C ARG A 90 -8.13 7.47 -18.32
N GLY A 91 -7.76 8.17 -17.26
CA GLY A 91 -6.44 8.11 -16.63
C GLY A 91 -6.32 7.16 -15.43
N GLY A 92 -7.39 6.45 -15.07
CA GLY A 92 -7.45 5.59 -13.89
C GLY A 92 -6.76 4.23 -14.08
N THR A 93 -6.26 3.67 -12.99
CA THR A 93 -5.73 2.31 -12.92
C THR A 93 -6.87 1.30 -12.94
N LEU A 94 -6.81 0.26 -13.78
CA LEU A 94 -7.84 -0.77 -13.79
C LEU A 94 -7.83 -1.57 -12.50
N LEU A 95 -9.01 -1.92 -11.97
CA LEU A 95 -9.10 -2.76 -10.78
C LEU A 95 -8.39 -4.11 -10.99
N SER A 96 -8.44 -4.66 -12.19
CA SER A 96 -7.71 -5.89 -12.56
C SER A 96 -6.21 -5.77 -12.34
N ASP A 97 -5.61 -4.62 -12.64
CA ASP A 97 -4.17 -4.40 -12.48
C ASP A 97 -3.82 -4.31 -10.99
N VAL A 98 -4.66 -3.63 -10.20
CA VAL A 98 -4.50 -3.58 -8.74
C VAL A 98 -4.56 -4.98 -8.13
N VAL A 99 -5.55 -5.79 -8.53
CA VAL A 99 -5.67 -7.18 -8.10
C VAL A 99 -4.42 -7.98 -8.46
N HIS A 100 -3.89 -7.79 -9.67
CA HIS A 100 -2.67 -8.46 -10.11
C HIS A 100 -1.47 -8.09 -9.24
N SER A 101 -1.30 -6.81 -8.89
CA SER A 101 -0.24 -6.37 -7.97
C SER A 101 -0.35 -7.03 -6.59
N TYR A 102 -1.57 -7.16 -6.04
CA TYR A 102 -1.76 -7.88 -4.78
C TYR A 102 -1.41 -9.37 -4.88
N ILE A 103 -1.81 -10.03 -5.97
CA ILE A 103 -1.44 -11.44 -6.22
C ILE A 103 0.08 -11.58 -6.25
N GLN A 104 0.78 -10.74 -7.02
CA GLN A 104 2.25 -10.76 -7.10
C GLN A 104 2.92 -10.51 -5.74
N ALA A 105 2.45 -9.53 -4.97
CA ALA A 105 3.00 -9.22 -3.65
C ALA A 105 2.84 -10.38 -2.65
N VAL A 106 1.70 -11.08 -2.72
CA VAL A 106 1.38 -12.20 -1.81
C VAL A 106 2.08 -13.48 -2.25
N THR A 107 1.93 -13.89 -3.51
CA THR A 107 2.37 -15.22 -4.00
C THR A 107 3.75 -15.22 -4.63
N GLY A 108 4.25 -14.05 -5.05
CA GLY A 108 5.57 -13.91 -5.67
C GLY A 108 6.70 -13.88 -4.65
N SER A 109 7.89 -13.48 -5.11
CA SER A 109 9.11 -13.38 -4.31
C SER A 109 9.46 -11.93 -3.94
N MET A 110 8.57 -10.98 -4.19
CA MET A 110 8.79 -9.55 -3.90
C MET A 110 9.02 -9.34 -2.39
N GLN A 111 9.94 -8.43 -2.07
CA GLN A 111 10.25 -8.03 -0.71
C GLN A 111 10.69 -6.57 -0.66
N GLY A 112 10.03 -5.75 0.16
CA GLY A 112 10.32 -4.32 0.31
C GLY A 112 9.98 -3.46 -0.91
N GLN A 113 9.06 -3.92 -1.75
CA GLN A 113 8.73 -3.30 -3.04
C GLN A 113 7.34 -2.66 -3.05
N ARG A 114 7.17 -1.73 -3.98
CA ARG A 114 5.93 -1.05 -4.33
C ARG A 114 5.31 -1.61 -5.60
#